data_AF-A0A2H1WVP9-F1
#
_entry.id   AF-A0A2H1WVP9-F1
#
_cell.length_a   1.000
_cell.length_b   1.000
_cell.length_c   1.000
_cell.angle_alpha   90.00
_cell.angle_beta   90.00
_cell.angle_gamma   90.00
#
_symmetry.space_group_name_H-M   'P 1'
#
loop_
_entity.id
_entity.type
_entity.pdbx_description
1 polymer ?
#
loop_
_entity_poly.entity_id
_entity_poly.type
_entity_poly.pdbx_seq_one_letter_code
_entity_poly.pdbx_strand_id
1 'polypeptide(L)'
;NHKPGLVEHTVGWPLDKNTYGGSFIYHLKVEEGESPLVAAGFVVGLDYSNPYLSPFREFQKFKTHPYIRPMFEGGSRIAYGARALVEGGWQCLPVPVFPGGVLAGDSAGFLNVPRIKGTHNAMKSGMLAAEAAMDLIISGEATHEKGVVPTQYEEKLKESYVYKELKQVRNCRPSFHTSLGLYGGVAYSAFSTLMRGKEPWTLSHGGADHARLKPAKECQPIEYPKPDGVITFDLLSSVALTGTNHEADQPAHLTLKDDTVPVKQNLGVYDGPEARFCPAGVYEFVPMESGDGQRLQINAQNCIHCKTCDIKDPSQNINWVVPEGGGGPAYNGM
;
A
#
# COMPACT_ATOMS: atom_id res chain seq x y z
N ASN A 1 -13.41 -25.22 -8.54
CA ASN A 1 -12.71 -23.99 -9.01
C ASN A 1 -11.35 -23.75 -8.35
N HIS A 2 -11.04 -24.39 -7.21
CA HIS A 2 -9.70 -24.31 -6.60
C HIS A 2 -8.65 -25.17 -7.31
N LYS A 3 -7.44 -24.62 -7.52
CA LYS A 3 -6.29 -25.29 -8.18
C LYS A 3 -5.01 -25.07 -7.34
N PRO A 4 -4.71 -25.92 -6.33
CA PRO A 4 -3.59 -25.70 -5.41
C PRO A 4 -2.26 -25.40 -6.13
N GLY A 5 -1.57 -24.34 -5.71
CA GLY A 5 -0.30 -23.90 -6.30
C GLY A 5 -0.43 -22.97 -7.52
N LEU A 6 -1.64 -22.74 -8.02
CA LEU A 6 -1.87 -21.75 -9.07
C LEU A 6 -1.68 -20.32 -8.55
N VAL A 7 -0.95 -19.52 -9.32
CA VAL A 7 -0.67 -18.11 -9.09
C VAL A 7 -1.18 -17.33 -10.31
N GLU A 8 -2.10 -16.40 -10.08
CA GLU A 8 -2.66 -15.54 -11.12
C GLU A 8 -2.45 -14.06 -10.77
N HIS A 9 -2.12 -13.27 -11.79
CA HIS A 9 -2.01 -11.83 -11.72
C HIS A 9 -2.71 -11.21 -12.93
N THR A 10 -3.48 -10.14 -12.72
CA THR A 10 -4.16 -9.44 -13.80
C THR A 10 -3.91 -7.93 -13.73
N VAL A 11 -3.90 -7.29 -14.88
CA VAL A 11 -3.85 -5.82 -15.04
C VAL A 11 -4.97 -5.39 -15.99
N GLY A 12 -5.33 -4.10 -15.96
CA GLY A 12 -6.42 -3.55 -16.75
C GLY A 12 -7.69 -3.39 -15.92
N TRP A 13 -8.84 -3.81 -16.48
CA TRP A 13 -10.14 -3.61 -15.84
C TRP A 13 -10.15 -4.11 -14.38
N PRO A 14 -10.74 -3.36 -13.43
CA PRO A 14 -11.59 -2.18 -13.60
C PRO A 14 -10.87 -0.82 -13.72
N LEU A 15 -9.55 -0.80 -13.64
CA LEU A 15 -8.77 0.43 -13.72
C LEU A 15 -8.68 0.95 -15.15
N ASP A 16 -8.62 2.27 -15.29
CA ASP A 16 -8.25 2.92 -16.54
C ASP A 16 -6.75 2.74 -16.82
N LYS A 17 -6.32 2.99 -18.06
CA LYS A 17 -4.93 2.75 -18.47
C LYS A 17 -3.89 3.61 -17.74
N ASN A 18 -4.26 4.74 -17.16
CA ASN A 18 -3.35 5.66 -16.46
C ASN A 18 -3.35 5.45 -14.95
N THR A 19 -4.23 4.61 -14.42
CA THR A 19 -4.22 4.22 -13.00
C THR A 19 -3.42 2.93 -12.84
N TYR A 20 -2.29 3.00 -12.16
CA TYR A 20 -1.47 1.82 -11.89
C TYR A 20 -2.14 0.90 -10.87
N GLY A 21 -2.13 -0.40 -11.14
CA GLY A 21 -2.70 -1.40 -10.24
C GLY A 21 -2.99 -2.72 -10.93
N GLY A 22 -3.51 -3.66 -10.16
CA GLY A 22 -3.78 -5.01 -10.63
C GLY A 22 -4.18 -5.95 -9.50
N SER A 23 -4.50 -7.19 -9.85
CA SER A 23 -4.90 -8.22 -8.90
C SER A 23 -3.79 -9.24 -8.64
N PHE A 24 -3.90 -9.91 -7.51
CA PHE A 24 -3.24 -11.19 -7.27
C PHE A 24 -4.27 -12.20 -6.76
N ILE A 25 -4.13 -13.46 -7.19
CA ILE A 25 -4.94 -14.57 -6.72
C ILE A 25 -4.04 -15.80 -6.57
N TYR A 26 -3.93 -16.32 -5.35
CA TYR A 26 -3.11 -17.47 -5.02
C TYR A 26 -3.98 -18.59 -4.44
N HIS A 27 -3.93 -19.75 -5.07
CA HIS A 27 -4.61 -20.95 -4.61
C HIS A 27 -3.71 -21.70 -3.62
N LEU A 28 -4.05 -21.63 -2.33
CA LEU A 28 -3.21 -22.16 -1.27
C LEU A 28 -3.34 -23.68 -1.19
N LYS A 29 -2.21 -24.36 -0.98
CA LYS A 29 -2.22 -25.76 -0.60
C LYS A 29 -2.54 -25.84 0.89
N VAL A 30 -3.69 -26.41 1.21
CA VAL A 30 -4.13 -26.69 2.58
C VAL A 30 -3.92 -28.16 2.92
N GLU A 31 -3.96 -28.51 4.20
CA GLU A 31 -3.86 -29.90 4.65
C GLU A 31 -5.07 -30.74 4.21
N GLU A 32 -4.90 -32.05 4.19
CA GLU A 32 -5.99 -32.96 3.83
C GLU A 32 -7.11 -32.88 4.88
N GLY A 33 -8.34 -32.62 4.44
CA GLY A 33 -9.49 -32.42 5.31
C GLY A 33 -9.85 -30.96 5.59
N GLU A 34 -9.00 -30.00 5.20
CA GLU A 34 -9.31 -28.57 5.28
C GLU A 34 -10.06 -28.05 4.05
N SER A 35 -10.82 -26.97 4.23
CA SER A 35 -11.53 -26.31 3.15
C SER A 35 -10.55 -25.66 2.15
N PRO A 36 -10.80 -25.74 0.83
CA PRO A 36 -10.01 -25.05 -0.18
C PRO A 36 -9.89 -23.55 0.11
N LEU A 37 -8.67 -22.99 0.00
CA LEU A 37 -8.39 -21.60 0.38
C LEU A 37 -7.74 -20.81 -0.76
N VAL A 38 -8.23 -19.58 -0.97
CA VAL A 38 -7.70 -18.64 -1.96
C VAL A 38 -7.36 -17.32 -1.27
N ALA A 39 -6.14 -16.86 -1.46
CA ALA A 39 -5.74 -15.49 -1.11
C ALA A 39 -5.89 -14.61 -2.36
N ALA A 40 -6.82 -13.67 -2.32
CA ALA A 40 -7.08 -12.75 -3.42
C ALA A 40 -7.02 -11.30 -2.94
N GLY A 41 -6.42 -10.43 -3.75
CA GLY A 41 -6.32 -9.01 -3.45
C GLY A 41 -6.15 -8.14 -4.68
N PHE A 42 -6.16 -6.83 -4.44
CA PHE A 42 -6.06 -5.82 -5.49
C PHE A 42 -5.19 -4.67 -5.00
N VAL A 43 -4.32 -4.19 -5.89
CA VAL A 43 -3.39 -3.09 -5.64
C VAL A 43 -3.79 -1.91 -6.50
N VAL A 44 -3.76 -0.71 -5.93
CA VAL A 44 -3.88 0.56 -6.65
C VAL A 44 -2.72 1.43 -6.21
N GLY A 45 -1.93 1.92 -7.18
CA GLY A 45 -0.86 2.88 -6.94
C GLY A 45 -1.46 4.16 -6.36
N LEU A 46 -0.89 4.68 -5.27
CA LEU A 46 -1.39 5.90 -4.63
C LEU A 46 -1.08 7.15 -5.46
N ASP A 47 -0.47 7.04 -6.62
CA ASP A 47 -0.31 8.11 -7.60
C ASP A 47 -1.56 8.36 -8.49
N TYR A 48 -2.68 7.67 -8.24
CA TYR A 48 -3.94 7.90 -8.97
C TYR A 48 -4.43 9.36 -8.87
N SER A 49 -5.06 9.85 -9.92
CA SER A 49 -5.42 11.28 -10.04
C SER A 49 -6.89 11.62 -9.78
N ASN A 50 -7.81 10.67 -9.95
CA ASN A 50 -9.25 10.93 -9.77
C ASN A 50 -9.62 10.83 -8.28
N PRO A 51 -10.07 11.91 -7.62
CA PRO A 51 -10.40 11.89 -6.19
C PRO A 51 -11.64 11.06 -5.84
N TYR A 52 -12.43 10.67 -6.84
CA TYR A 52 -13.59 9.78 -6.66
C TYR A 52 -13.21 8.29 -6.67
N LEU A 53 -11.97 7.94 -7.02
CA LEU A 53 -11.52 6.55 -7.00
C LEU A 53 -11.46 6.02 -5.57
N SER A 54 -12.04 4.83 -5.37
CA SER A 54 -11.94 4.10 -4.11
C SER A 54 -11.25 2.75 -4.34
N PRO A 55 -10.02 2.53 -3.84
CA PRO A 55 -9.30 1.27 -4.01
C PRO A 55 -10.10 0.06 -3.50
N PHE A 56 -10.82 0.23 -2.38
CA PHE A 56 -11.72 -0.80 -1.86
C PHE A 56 -12.81 -1.16 -2.87
N ARG A 57 -13.49 -0.17 -3.45
CA ARG A 57 -14.56 -0.39 -4.41
C ARG A 57 -14.05 -0.96 -5.73
N GLU A 58 -12.85 -0.58 -6.17
CA GLU A 58 -12.20 -1.22 -7.33
C GLU A 58 -11.94 -2.70 -7.08
N PHE A 59 -11.49 -3.08 -5.88
CA PHE A 59 -11.35 -4.49 -5.53
C PHE A 59 -12.69 -5.24 -5.53
N GLN A 60 -13.74 -4.65 -4.95
CA GLN A 60 -15.07 -5.27 -4.98
C GLN A 60 -15.56 -5.44 -6.42
N LYS A 61 -15.42 -4.41 -7.26
CA LYS A 61 -15.77 -4.43 -8.68
C LYS A 61 -14.96 -5.46 -9.47
N PHE A 62 -13.64 -5.58 -9.23
CA PHE A 62 -12.78 -6.56 -9.88
C PHE A 62 -13.32 -7.99 -9.77
N LYS A 63 -13.85 -8.37 -8.60
CA LYS A 63 -14.40 -9.71 -8.37
C LYS A 63 -15.61 -10.04 -9.24
N THR A 64 -16.26 -9.05 -9.86
CA THR A 64 -17.39 -9.28 -10.76
C THR A 64 -16.97 -9.54 -12.21
N HIS A 65 -15.68 -9.48 -12.54
CA HIS A 65 -15.20 -9.76 -13.89
C HIS A 65 -15.58 -11.20 -14.30
N PRO A 66 -16.07 -11.47 -15.53
CA PRO A 66 -16.57 -12.79 -15.92
C PRO A 66 -15.58 -13.94 -15.76
N TYR A 67 -14.28 -13.67 -15.91
CA TYR A 67 -13.22 -14.67 -15.67
C TYR A 67 -13.01 -14.97 -14.18
N ILE A 68 -13.24 -13.98 -13.31
CA ILE A 68 -12.92 -14.02 -11.88
C ILE A 68 -14.13 -14.48 -11.06
N ARG A 69 -15.31 -13.95 -11.38
CA ARG A 69 -16.58 -14.20 -10.68
C ARG A 69 -16.83 -15.68 -10.38
N PRO A 70 -16.68 -16.63 -11.33
CA PRO A 70 -16.96 -18.05 -11.07
C PRO A 70 -16.08 -18.66 -9.98
N MET A 71 -14.91 -18.09 -9.70
CA MET A 71 -14.02 -18.58 -8.64
C MET A 71 -14.63 -18.38 -7.24
N PHE A 72 -15.38 -17.30 -7.04
CA PHE A 72 -15.95 -16.92 -5.76
C PHE A 72 -17.38 -17.43 -5.54
N GLU A 73 -18.04 -17.94 -6.58
CA GLU A 73 -19.40 -18.47 -6.49
C GLU A 73 -19.46 -19.68 -5.55
N GLY A 74 -20.36 -19.61 -4.55
CA GLY A 74 -20.47 -20.61 -3.48
C GLY A 74 -19.35 -20.57 -2.44
N GLY A 75 -18.37 -19.68 -2.59
CA GLY A 75 -17.30 -19.46 -1.62
C GLY A 75 -17.75 -18.63 -0.42
N SER A 76 -16.98 -18.71 0.67
CA SER A 76 -17.15 -17.86 1.85
C SER A 76 -15.92 -16.98 2.04
N ARG A 77 -16.14 -15.68 2.23
CA ARG A 77 -15.06 -14.74 2.59
C ARG A 77 -14.84 -14.80 4.10
N ILE A 78 -13.66 -15.24 4.52
CA ILE A 78 -13.33 -15.44 5.94
C ILE A 78 -12.49 -14.33 6.56
N ALA A 79 -11.79 -13.54 5.74
CA ALA A 79 -10.89 -12.48 6.21
C ALA A 79 -10.89 -11.28 5.26
N TYR A 80 -10.52 -10.12 5.78
CA TYR A 80 -10.23 -8.91 5.03
C TYR A 80 -9.07 -8.16 5.70
N GLY A 81 -8.30 -7.43 4.89
CA GLY A 81 -7.22 -6.58 5.36
C GLY A 81 -6.76 -5.66 4.24
N ALA A 82 -5.98 -4.65 4.60
CA ALA A 82 -5.33 -3.77 3.64
C ALA A 82 -4.03 -3.22 4.20
N ARG A 83 -3.07 -2.97 3.31
CA ARG A 83 -1.77 -2.39 3.65
C ARG A 83 -1.27 -1.55 2.48
N ALA A 84 -0.68 -0.39 2.78
CA ALA A 84 0.17 0.29 1.81
C ALA A 84 1.45 -0.53 1.60
N LEU A 85 1.94 -0.56 0.37
CA LEU A 85 3.20 -1.18 -0.01
C LEU A 85 4.04 -0.16 -0.79
N VAL A 86 5.36 -0.35 -0.77
CA VAL A 86 6.29 0.58 -1.42
C VAL A 86 6.38 0.27 -2.91
N GLU A 87 6.25 1.30 -3.76
CA GLU A 87 6.46 1.18 -5.21
C GLU A 87 7.53 2.11 -5.81
N GLY A 88 8.23 2.87 -4.97
CA GLY A 88 9.32 3.76 -5.39
C GLY A 88 10.56 3.02 -5.90
N GLY A 89 10.84 1.80 -5.39
CA GLY A 89 11.96 0.98 -5.84
C GLY A 89 13.32 1.66 -5.65
N TRP A 90 14.29 1.29 -6.49
CA TRP A 90 15.70 1.67 -6.34
C TRP A 90 15.95 3.19 -6.27
N GLN A 91 15.17 3.99 -7.00
CA GLN A 91 15.31 5.45 -7.06
C GLN A 91 14.92 6.16 -5.76
N CYS A 92 14.11 5.51 -4.94
CA CYS A 92 13.55 6.10 -3.73
C CYS A 92 14.17 5.53 -2.46
N LEU A 93 15.26 4.75 -2.57
CA LEU A 93 15.96 4.23 -1.39
C LEU A 93 16.63 5.39 -0.64
N PRO A 94 16.34 5.56 0.68
CA PRO A 94 16.99 6.57 1.49
C PRO A 94 18.42 6.13 1.86
N VAL A 95 19.15 7.01 2.52
CA VAL A 95 20.34 6.61 3.29
C VAL A 95 19.85 5.71 4.44
N PRO A 96 20.31 4.44 4.53
CA PRO A 96 19.69 3.46 5.42
C PRO A 96 20.37 3.39 6.80
N VAL A 97 21.27 4.30 7.12
CA VAL A 97 22.06 4.32 8.37
C VAL A 97 21.98 5.70 9.02
N PHE A 98 21.99 5.74 10.34
CA PHE A 98 22.03 6.98 11.13
C PHE A 98 22.68 6.70 12.51
N PRO A 99 23.09 7.73 13.28
CA PRO A 99 23.67 7.52 14.60
C PRO A 99 22.72 6.72 15.51
N GLY A 100 23.12 5.51 15.87
CA GLY A 100 22.35 4.62 16.74
C GLY A 100 21.35 3.69 16.04
N GLY A 101 21.28 3.66 14.70
CA GLY A 101 20.35 2.75 14.04
C GLY A 101 20.44 2.64 12.52
N VAL A 102 19.55 1.81 11.98
CA VAL A 102 19.41 1.54 10.55
C VAL A 102 17.95 1.49 10.13
N LEU A 103 17.71 1.70 8.83
CA LEU A 103 16.45 1.40 8.16
C LEU A 103 16.58 0.07 7.42
N ALA A 104 15.68 -0.87 7.70
CA ALA A 104 15.63 -2.18 7.05
C ALA A 104 14.20 -2.50 6.58
N GLY A 105 14.08 -3.52 5.73
CA GLY A 105 12.80 -3.95 5.17
C GLY A 105 12.11 -2.89 4.33
N ASP A 106 10.78 -2.95 4.33
CA ASP A 106 9.96 -2.04 3.53
C ASP A 106 9.94 -0.62 4.11
N SER A 107 10.37 -0.42 5.37
CA SER A 107 10.63 0.93 5.90
C SER A 107 11.73 1.65 5.11
N ALA A 108 12.70 0.92 4.55
CA ALA A 108 13.72 1.45 3.66
C ALA A 108 13.33 1.32 2.17
N GLY A 109 12.24 0.60 1.85
CA GLY A 109 11.69 0.48 0.50
C GLY A 109 12.25 -0.64 -0.36
N PHE A 110 12.68 -1.77 0.21
CA PHE A 110 13.33 -2.86 -0.54
C PHE A 110 12.37 -3.80 -1.33
N LEU A 111 11.21 -3.30 -1.75
CA LEU A 111 10.21 -4.07 -2.51
C LEU A 111 10.55 -4.11 -4.01
N ASN A 112 10.54 -5.32 -4.60
CA ASN A 112 10.58 -5.50 -6.05
C ASN A 112 9.17 -5.43 -6.63
N VAL A 113 8.82 -4.27 -7.22
CA VAL A 113 7.45 -3.95 -7.65
C VAL A 113 6.96 -4.89 -8.75
N PRO A 114 7.68 -5.12 -9.86
CA PRO A 114 7.19 -6.00 -10.92
C PRO A 114 6.98 -7.45 -10.48
N ARG A 115 7.70 -7.92 -9.45
CA ARG A 115 7.52 -9.27 -8.89
C ARG A 115 6.48 -9.31 -7.78
N ILE A 116 6.07 -8.15 -7.24
CA ILE A 116 5.24 -8.00 -6.04
C ILE A 116 5.87 -8.77 -4.86
N LYS A 117 7.18 -8.56 -4.64
CA LYS A 117 7.95 -9.27 -3.60
C LYS A 117 8.92 -8.34 -2.87
N GLY A 118 8.68 -8.15 -1.58
CA GLY A 118 9.59 -7.44 -0.66
C GLY A 118 10.15 -8.32 0.46
N THR A 119 9.44 -9.39 0.85
CA THR A 119 9.76 -10.20 2.03
C THR A 119 11.18 -10.76 2.04
N HIS A 120 11.65 -11.33 0.92
CA HIS A 120 13.00 -11.92 0.83
C HIS A 120 14.10 -10.85 0.88
N ASN A 121 13.83 -9.65 0.36
CA ASN A 121 14.74 -8.52 0.45
C ASN A 121 14.75 -7.93 1.87
N ALA A 122 13.59 -7.85 2.50
CA ALA A 122 13.45 -7.40 3.88
C ALA A 122 14.20 -8.32 4.84
N MET A 123 14.03 -9.64 4.72
CA MET A 123 14.78 -10.65 5.48
C MET A 123 16.29 -10.45 5.31
N LYS A 124 16.78 -10.34 4.07
CA LYS A 124 18.21 -10.16 3.84
C LYS A 124 18.74 -8.84 4.39
N SER A 125 17.99 -7.75 4.27
CA SER A 125 18.37 -6.47 4.86
C SER A 125 18.50 -6.57 6.39
N GLY A 126 17.60 -7.28 7.07
CA GLY A 126 17.70 -7.54 8.50
C GLY A 126 18.94 -8.37 8.88
N MET A 127 19.27 -9.40 8.08
CA MET A 127 20.49 -10.19 8.28
C MET A 127 21.75 -9.33 8.14
N LEU A 128 21.84 -8.49 7.10
CA LEU A 128 22.98 -7.61 6.88
C LEU A 128 23.10 -6.53 7.97
N ALA A 129 21.97 -6.02 8.46
CA ALA A 129 21.94 -5.09 9.59
C ALA A 129 22.49 -5.75 10.86
N ALA A 130 22.09 -7.00 11.14
CA ALA A 130 22.60 -7.75 12.28
C ALA A 130 24.11 -8.04 12.17
N GLU A 131 24.58 -8.43 10.98
CA GLU A 131 26.01 -8.61 10.72
C GLU A 131 26.80 -7.30 10.97
N ALA A 132 26.33 -6.17 10.44
CA ALA A 132 26.98 -4.87 10.64
C ALA A 132 26.98 -4.41 12.10
N ALA A 133 25.88 -4.66 12.83
CA ALA A 133 25.81 -4.38 14.26
C ALA A 133 26.78 -5.25 15.07
N MET A 134 26.91 -6.54 14.73
CA MET A 134 27.86 -7.44 15.38
C MET A 134 29.31 -7.05 15.12
N ASP A 135 29.64 -6.64 13.91
CA ASP A 135 30.99 -6.19 13.57
C ASP A 135 31.40 -4.97 14.42
N LEU A 136 30.49 -4.01 14.62
CA LEU A 136 30.72 -2.84 15.51
C LEU A 136 30.91 -3.24 16.98
N ILE A 137 30.15 -4.22 17.46
CA ILE A 137 30.26 -4.72 18.83
C ILE A 137 31.60 -5.41 19.03
N ILE A 138 32.01 -6.26 18.08
CA ILE A 138 33.25 -7.04 18.15
C ILE A 138 34.48 -6.15 17.98
N SER A 139 34.44 -5.13 17.13
CA SER A 139 35.56 -4.21 16.94
C SER A 139 35.78 -3.25 18.13
N GLY A 140 34.83 -3.19 19.07
CA GLY A 140 34.87 -2.27 20.22
C GLY A 140 34.52 -0.83 19.85
N GLU A 141 34.04 -0.57 18.63
CA GLU A 141 33.59 0.75 18.20
C GLU A 141 32.24 1.12 18.80
N ALA A 142 31.40 0.14 19.12
CA ALA A 142 30.15 0.35 19.84
C ALA A 142 30.40 0.81 21.28
N THR A 143 30.04 2.07 21.59
CA THR A 143 30.16 2.63 22.95
C THR A 143 28.79 2.99 23.54
N HIS A 144 28.71 3.09 24.87
CA HIS A 144 27.49 3.53 25.57
C HIS A 144 27.29 5.05 25.56
N GLU A 145 28.31 5.81 25.15
CA GLU A 145 28.32 7.27 25.26
C GLU A 145 27.59 7.96 24.09
N LYS A 146 27.61 7.35 22.91
CA LYS A 146 26.98 7.91 21.70
C LYS A 146 26.53 6.82 20.73
N GLY A 147 25.49 7.13 19.95
CA GLY A 147 25.07 6.27 18.84
C GLY A 147 26.14 6.19 17.77
N VAL A 148 26.58 4.98 17.44
CA VAL A 148 27.50 4.72 16.32
C VAL A 148 26.71 4.64 15.01
N VAL A 149 27.31 5.08 13.91
CA VAL A 149 26.72 4.93 12.57
C VAL A 149 27.23 3.63 11.95
N PRO A 150 26.37 2.63 11.70
CA PRO A 150 26.77 1.34 11.13
C PRO A 150 26.97 1.41 9.61
N THR A 151 27.96 2.17 9.16
CA THR A 151 28.24 2.44 7.73
C THR A 151 28.42 1.17 6.90
N GLN A 152 28.99 0.10 7.48
CA GLN A 152 29.17 -1.19 6.81
C GLN A 152 27.85 -1.81 6.34
N TYR A 153 26.71 -1.50 6.99
CA TYR A 153 25.41 -1.99 6.54
C TYR A 153 25.06 -1.48 5.13
N GLU A 154 25.31 -0.19 4.85
CA GLU A 154 25.03 0.40 3.55
C GLU A 154 25.90 -0.23 2.45
N GLU A 155 27.18 -0.46 2.75
CA GLU A 155 28.13 -1.10 1.83
C GLU A 155 27.71 -2.55 1.52
N LYS A 156 27.49 -3.36 2.57
CA LYS A 156 27.01 -4.74 2.43
C LYS A 156 25.70 -4.81 1.65
N LEU A 157 24.79 -3.88 1.88
CA LEU A 157 23.52 -3.80 1.16
C LEU A 157 23.74 -3.55 -0.34
N LYS A 158 24.59 -2.57 -0.70
CA LYS A 158 24.94 -2.24 -2.11
C LYS A 158 25.60 -3.41 -2.84
N GLU A 159 26.38 -4.22 -2.14
CA GLU A 159 27.03 -5.41 -2.69
C GLU A 159 26.10 -6.63 -2.81
N SER A 160 25.05 -6.68 -1.99
CA SER A 160 24.09 -7.79 -1.93
C SER A 160 23.23 -7.93 -3.19
N TYR A 161 22.50 -9.05 -3.26
CA TYR A 161 21.51 -9.25 -4.32
C TYR A 161 20.33 -8.26 -4.22
N VAL A 162 20.02 -7.72 -3.04
CA VAL A 162 18.88 -6.81 -2.84
C VAL A 162 19.05 -5.58 -3.72
N TYR A 163 20.20 -4.92 -3.63
CA TYR A 163 20.47 -3.71 -4.40
C TYR A 163 20.54 -3.98 -5.91
N LYS A 164 21.16 -5.11 -6.31
CA LYS A 164 21.25 -5.52 -7.72
C LYS A 164 19.88 -5.83 -8.32
N GLU A 165 19.04 -6.55 -7.57
CA GLU A 165 17.67 -6.91 -7.97
C GLU A 165 16.81 -5.66 -8.18
N LEU A 166 16.82 -4.72 -7.22
CA LEU A 166 16.05 -3.48 -7.33
C LEU A 166 16.57 -2.60 -8.47
N LYS A 167 17.89 -2.49 -8.64
CA LYS A 167 18.49 -1.72 -9.73
C LYS A 167 18.11 -2.29 -11.10
N GLN A 168 18.04 -3.61 -11.24
CA GLN A 168 17.67 -4.27 -12.49
C GLN A 168 16.23 -3.92 -12.93
N VAL A 169 15.29 -3.74 -12.00
CA VAL A 169 13.88 -3.46 -12.32
C VAL A 169 13.49 -1.98 -12.16
N ARG A 170 14.46 -1.10 -11.88
CA ARG A 170 14.23 0.30 -11.50
C ARG A 170 13.35 1.08 -12.47
N ASN A 171 13.42 0.80 -13.77
CA ASN A 171 12.69 1.54 -14.78
C ASN A 171 11.27 1.00 -15.04
N CYS A 172 10.91 -0.17 -14.50
CA CYS A 172 9.61 -0.78 -14.76
C CYS A 172 8.46 0.09 -14.26
N ARG A 173 8.39 0.42 -12.97
CA ARG A 173 7.27 1.20 -12.42
C ARG A 173 7.17 2.64 -12.99
N PRO A 174 8.27 3.41 -13.09
CA PRO A 174 8.21 4.75 -13.67
C PRO A 174 7.76 4.78 -15.15
N SER A 175 7.98 3.70 -15.90
CA SER A 175 7.58 3.66 -17.32
C SER A 175 6.07 3.76 -17.55
N PHE A 176 5.26 3.52 -16.51
CA PHE A 176 3.80 3.66 -16.54
C PHE A 176 3.32 5.12 -16.47
N HIS A 177 4.18 6.09 -16.13
CA HIS A 177 3.77 7.51 -16.01
C HIS A 177 3.67 8.24 -17.36
N THR A 178 3.97 7.57 -18.47
CA THR A 178 3.82 8.15 -19.81
C THR A 178 2.34 8.22 -20.21
N SER A 179 2.02 9.00 -21.25
CA SER A 179 0.65 9.08 -21.81
C SER A 179 0.12 7.74 -22.35
N LEU A 180 1.02 6.77 -22.59
CA LEU A 180 0.67 5.41 -22.98
C LEU A 180 0.21 4.55 -21.79
N GLY A 181 0.43 4.99 -20.55
CA GLY A 181 -0.04 4.34 -19.34
C GLY A 181 0.40 2.87 -19.24
N LEU A 182 -0.53 2.01 -18.85
CA LEU A 182 -0.44 0.56 -18.77
C LEU A 182 0.25 -0.06 -19.99
N TYR A 183 -0.17 0.32 -21.20
CA TYR A 183 0.37 -0.28 -22.43
C TYR A 183 1.84 0.08 -22.66
N GLY A 184 2.19 1.35 -22.44
CA GLY A 184 3.58 1.80 -22.52
C GLY A 184 4.45 1.18 -21.43
N GLY A 185 3.92 1.10 -20.20
CA GLY A 185 4.60 0.51 -19.06
C GLY A 185 4.88 -0.98 -19.23
N VAL A 186 3.92 -1.75 -19.76
CA VAL A 186 4.09 -3.18 -20.07
C VAL A 186 5.11 -3.38 -21.18
N ALA A 187 4.99 -2.64 -22.29
CA ALA A 187 5.94 -2.73 -23.41
C ALA A 187 7.36 -2.38 -22.98
N TYR A 188 7.52 -1.30 -22.20
CA TYR A 188 8.83 -0.90 -21.67
C TYR A 188 9.37 -1.91 -20.66
N SER A 189 8.53 -2.46 -19.78
CA SER A 189 8.95 -3.48 -18.81
C SER A 189 9.43 -4.76 -19.51
N ALA A 190 8.80 -5.15 -20.63
CA ALA A 190 9.27 -6.26 -21.46
C ALA A 190 10.66 -5.96 -22.07
N PHE A 191 10.84 -4.76 -22.62
CA PHE A 191 12.16 -4.31 -23.13
C PHE A 191 13.23 -4.29 -22.03
N SER A 192 12.92 -3.71 -20.87
CA SER A 192 13.85 -3.60 -19.74
C SER A 192 14.26 -4.98 -19.21
N THR A 193 13.30 -5.90 -19.13
CA THR A 193 13.55 -7.29 -18.73
C THR A 193 14.46 -8.01 -19.73
N LEU A 194 14.24 -7.83 -21.04
CA LEU A 194 15.09 -8.39 -22.09
C LEU A 194 16.54 -7.88 -21.99
N MET A 195 16.70 -6.59 -21.72
CA MET A 195 18.00 -5.94 -21.50
C MET A 195 18.59 -6.21 -20.11
N ARG A 196 17.85 -6.93 -19.25
CA ARG A 196 18.20 -7.19 -17.84
C ARG A 196 18.52 -5.90 -17.08
N GLY A 197 17.77 -4.83 -17.32
CA GLY A 197 17.94 -3.56 -16.61
C GLY A 197 19.26 -2.83 -16.88
N LYS A 198 19.96 -3.15 -17.97
CA LYS A 198 21.27 -2.58 -18.33
C LYS A 198 21.19 -1.28 -19.12
N GLU A 199 20.02 -0.64 -19.17
CA GLU A 199 19.88 0.67 -19.83
C GLU A 199 20.82 1.69 -19.16
N PRO A 200 21.52 2.54 -19.92
CA PRO A 200 22.44 3.54 -19.36
C PRO A 200 21.72 4.77 -18.79
N TRP A 201 20.45 4.64 -18.41
CA TRP A 201 19.63 5.70 -17.81
C TRP A 201 18.72 5.16 -16.70
N THR A 202 18.15 6.08 -15.93
CA THR A 202 17.17 5.78 -14.89
C THR A 202 15.99 6.73 -15.03
N LEU A 203 14.78 6.18 -15.16
CA LEU A 203 13.54 6.94 -15.20
C LEU A 203 13.18 7.46 -13.81
N SER A 204 12.48 8.61 -13.75
CA SER A 204 12.00 9.22 -12.50
C SER A 204 10.51 8.98 -12.32
N HIS A 205 10.08 8.80 -11.06
CA HIS A 205 8.65 8.78 -10.70
C HIS A 205 8.00 10.17 -10.85
N GLY A 206 8.79 11.25 -10.76
CA GLY A 206 8.29 12.62 -10.75
C GLY A 206 7.95 13.08 -9.33
N GLY A 207 6.72 13.56 -9.11
CA GLY A 207 6.24 14.07 -7.81
C GLY A 207 5.60 13.00 -6.93
N ALA A 208 5.41 13.36 -5.65
CA ALA A 208 4.84 12.50 -4.61
C ALA A 208 3.33 12.23 -4.82
N ASP A 209 2.88 11.09 -4.30
CA ASP A 209 1.53 10.53 -4.51
C ASP A 209 0.39 11.45 -4.04
N HIS A 210 0.57 12.12 -2.89
CA HIS A 210 -0.40 13.07 -2.36
C HIS A 210 -0.67 14.25 -3.32
N ALA A 211 0.33 14.67 -4.10
CA ALA A 211 0.23 15.79 -5.03
C ALA A 211 -0.36 15.40 -6.39
N ARG A 212 -0.78 14.14 -6.59
CA ARG A 212 -1.28 13.64 -7.90
C ARG A 212 -2.77 13.81 -8.11
N LEU A 213 -3.53 14.10 -7.06
CA LEU A 213 -4.98 14.32 -7.20
C LEU A 213 -5.27 15.58 -7.99
N LYS A 214 -6.23 15.48 -8.91
CA LYS A 214 -6.83 16.63 -9.57
C LYS A 214 -8.02 17.13 -8.73
N PRO A 215 -8.37 18.42 -8.83
CA PRO A 215 -9.60 18.94 -8.24
C PRO A 215 -10.82 18.13 -8.68
N ALA A 216 -11.78 17.93 -7.77
CA ALA A 216 -12.98 17.14 -8.00
C ALA A 216 -13.81 17.66 -9.19
N LYS A 217 -13.85 18.98 -9.39
CA LYS A 217 -14.53 19.65 -10.51
C LYS A 217 -13.94 19.30 -11.90
N GLU A 218 -12.72 18.79 -11.95
CA GLU A 218 -12.03 18.40 -13.20
C GLU A 218 -12.13 16.89 -13.47
N CYS A 219 -12.77 16.15 -12.57
CA CYS A 219 -12.88 14.70 -12.62
C CYS A 219 -14.33 14.25 -12.72
N GLN A 220 -14.54 13.11 -13.36
CA GLN A 220 -15.85 12.47 -13.39
C GLN A 220 -16.00 11.55 -12.17
N PRO A 221 -17.10 11.67 -11.40
CA PRO A 221 -17.44 10.70 -10.36
C PRO A 221 -17.51 9.28 -10.92
N ILE A 222 -17.05 8.32 -10.13
CA ILE A 222 -17.09 6.90 -10.51
C ILE A 222 -18.30 6.26 -9.83
N GLU A 223 -19.24 5.78 -10.65
CA GLU A 223 -20.38 5.01 -10.15
C GLU A 223 -19.95 3.57 -9.86
N TYR A 224 -19.89 3.23 -8.57
CA TYR A 224 -19.60 1.87 -8.12
C TYR A 224 -20.90 1.11 -7.86
N PRO A 225 -21.05 -0.13 -8.37
CA PRO A 225 -22.20 -0.97 -8.08
C PRO A 225 -22.38 -1.17 -6.57
N LYS A 226 -23.65 -1.30 -6.15
CA LYS A 226 -23.96 -1.72 -4.78
C LYS A 226 -23.46 -3.15 -4.55
N PRO A 227 -22.91 -3.46 -3.36
CA PRO A 227 -22.49 -4.82 -3.06
C PRO A 227 -23.70 -5.77 -3.05
N ASP A 228 -23.51 -6.99 -3.56
CA ASP A 228 -24.52 -8.05 -3.61
C ASP A 228 -24.57 -8.91 -2.33
N GLY A 229 -23.61 -8.74 -1.41
CA GLY A 229 -23.52 -9.49 -0.17
C GLY A 229 -23.05 -10.93 -0.34
N VAL A 230 -22.69 -11.35 -1.56
CA VAL A 230 -22.28 -12.72 -1.89
C VAL A 230 -20.87 -12.74 -2.46
N ILE A 231 -20.61 -11.98 -3.51
CA ILE A 231 -19.29 -11.85 -4.12
C ILE A 231 -18.65 -10.52 -3.72
N THR A 232 -19.47 -9.49 -3.56
CA THR A 232 -19.09 -8.12 -3.25
C THR A 232 -19.74 -7.67 -1.95
N PHE A 233 -19.00 -6.91 -1.15
CA PHE A 233 -19.38 -6.60 0.22
C PHE A 233 -19.18 -5.12 0.51
N ASP A 234 -19.91 -4.61 1.49
CA ASP A 234 -19.72 -3.26 2.02
C ASP A 234 -18.46 -3.17 2.89
N LEU A 235 -18.06 -1.94 3.20
CA LEU A 235 -16.83 -1.66 3.91
C LEU A 235 -16.90 -2.11 5.38
N LEU A 236 -18.03 -1.92 6.05
CA LEU A 236 -18.16 -2.21 7.48
C LEU A 236 -18.15 -3.71 7.75
N SER A 237 -18.88 -4.51 6.96
CA SER A 237 -18.79 -5.97 7.03
C SER A 237 -17.38 -6.50 6.70
N SER A 238 -16.63 -5.75 5.88
CA SER A 238 -15.21 -6.07 5.60
C SER A 238 -14.34 -5.75 6.81
N VAL A 239 -14.49 -4.58 7.43
CA VAL A 239 -13.75 -4.19 8.64
C VAL A 239 -13.96 -5.20 9.77
N ALA A 240 -15.18 -5.71 9.95
CA ALA A 240 -15.44 -6.76 10.94
C ALA A 240 -14.55 -8.02 10.73
N LEU A 241 -14.27 -8.40 9.49
CA LEU A 241 -13.39 -9.54 9.16
C LEU A 241 -11.89 -9.26 9.29
N THR A 242 -11.50 -8.04 9.69
CA THR A 242 -10.11 -7.73 10.08
C THR A 242 -9.85 -8.06 11.54
N GLY A 243 -10.92 -8.22 12.33
CA GLY A 243 -10.86 -8.30 13.79
C GLY A 243 -10.25 -7.06 14.44
N THR A 244 -10.17 -5.93 13.72
CA THR A 244 -9.56 -4.71 14.25
C THR A 244 -10.35 -4.14 15.42
N ASN A 245 -9.65 -3.76 16.48
CA ASN A 245 -10.25 -3.06 17.61
C ASN A 245 -9.21 -2.19 18.33
N HIS A 246 -9.70 -1.17 19.03
CA HIS A 246 -8.89 -0.27 19.86
C HIS A 246 -9.67 0.03 21.15
N GLU A 247 -8.98 0.41 22.22
CA GLU A 247 -9.63 1.04 23.38
C GLU A 247 -10.35 2.31 22.91
N ALA A 248 -11.62 2.46 23.27
CA ALA A 248 -12.46 3.55 22.80
C ALA A 248 -12.13 4.88 23.49
N ASP A 249 -11.70 4.81 24.75
CA ASP A 249 -11.31 5.98 25.55
C ASP A 249 -9.82 6.34 25.37
N GLN A 250 -9.38 6.44 24.12
CA GLN A 250 -8.04 6.93 23.78
C GLN A 250 -8.12 8.01 22.70
N PRO A 251 -7.18 8.98 22.68
CA PRO A 251 -7.15 9.98 21.62
C PRO A 251 -6.93 9.33 20.24
N ALA A 252 -7.52 9.91 19.20
CA ALA A 252 -7.35 9.41 17.85
C ALA A 252 -5.87 9.47 17.43
N HIS A 253 -5.31 8.32 17.08
CA HIS A 253 -3.94 8.20 16.57
C HIS A 253 -3.78 8.68 15.11
N LEU A 254 -4.87 9.15 14.50
CA LEU A 254 -4.92 9.80 13.20
C LEU A 254 -4.95 11.31 13.45
N THR A 255 -3.81 11.86 13.83
CA THR A 255 -3.69 13.26 14.22
C THR A 255 -3.78 14.19 13.01
N LEU A 256 -4.36 15.37 13.19
CA LEU A 256 -4.40 16.42 12.18
C LEU A 256 -3.49 17.56 12.61
N LYS A 257 -2.74 18.15 11.67
CA LYS A 257 -1.96 19.38 11.95
C LYS A 257 -2.86 20.60 12.09
N ASP A 258 -3.94 20.65 11.32
CA ASP A 258 -5.00 21.66 11.37
C ASP A 258 -6.37 21.00 11.12
N ASP A 259 -7.27 21.07 12.12
CA ASP A 259 -8.60 20.45 12.08
C ASP A 259 -9.54 21.07 11.03
N THR A 260 -9.21 22.25 10.49
CA THR A 260 -10.04 22.96 9.52
C THR A 260 -9.75 22.58 8.07
N VAL A 261 -8.56 22.06 7.79
CA VAL A 261 -8.09 21.69 6.44
C VAL A 261 -8.95 20.60 5.79
N PRO A 262 -9.38 19.51 6.48
CA PRO A 262 -10.18 18.48 5.83
C PRO A 262 -11.48 19.01 5.23
N VAL A 263 -12.16 19.94 5.91
CA VAL A 263 -13.40 20.54 5.39
C VAL A 263 -13.09 21.63 4.36
N LYS A 264 -12.20 22.58 4.68
CA LYS A 264 -11.93 23.74 3.82
C LYS A 264 -11.24 23.36 2.50
N GLN A 265 -10.31 22.42 2.55
CA GLN A 265 -9.45 22.06 1.42
C GLN A 265 -9.79 20.68 0.87
N ASN A 266 -9.78 19.63 1.68
CA ASN A 266 -9.95 18.26 1.15
C ASN A 266 -11.36 18.06 0.60
N LEU A 267 -12.39 18.37 1.38
CA LEU A 267 -13.79 18.38 0.93
C LEU A 267 -14.03 19.49 -0.11
N GLY A 268 -13.61 20.73 0.18
CA GLY A 268 -13.87 21.86 -0.72
C GLY A 268 -13.27 21.77 -2.12
N VAL A 269 -12.10 21.13 -2.29
CA VAL A 269 -11.38 21.05 -3.59
C VAL A 269 -11.41 19.66 -4.19
N TYR A 270 -11.27 18.62 -3.37
CA TYR A 270 -11.11 17.23 -3.80
C TYR A 270 -12.31 16.35 -3.42
N ASP A 271 -13.39 16.92 -2.89
CA ASP A 271 -14.59 16.20 -2.47
C ASP A 271 -14.31 15.10 -1.42
N GLY A 272 -13.35 15.34 -0.53
CA GLY A 272 -13.10 14.50 0.66
C GLY A 272 -12.56 13.11 0.33
N PRO A 273 -11.41 13.00 -0.35
CA PRO A 273 -10.85 11.72 -0.79
C PRO A 273 -10.57 10.75 0.37
N GLU A 274 -10.39 11.24 1.59
CA GLU A 274 -10.19 10.43 2.81
C GLU A 274 -11.35 9.49 3.12
N ALA A 275 -12.57 9.83 2.72
CA ALA A 275 -13.73 8.95 2.84
C ALA A 275 -13.71 7.79 1.81
N ARG A 276 -12.81 7.82 0.81
CA ARG A 276 -12.75 6.85 -0.29
C ARG A 276 -11.47 6.05 -0.34
N PHE A 277 -10.32 6.67 -0.08
CA PHE A 277 -9.03 5.98 -0.05
C PHE A 277 -8.84 5.14 1.21
N CYS A 278 -9.56 5.47 2.29
CA CYS A 278 -9.46 4.75 3.54
C CYS A 278 -10.10 3.37 3.38
N PRO A 279 -9.34 2.27 3.55
CA PRO A 279 -9.87 0.92 3.39
C PRO A 279 -10.70 0.44 4.60
N ALA A 280 -11.03 1.32 5.54
CA ALA A 280 -11.71 0.97 6.78
C ALA A 280 -12.79 1.98 7.24
N GLY A 281 -13.11 3.01 6.44
CA GLY A 281 -14.17 3.96 6.80
C GLY A 281 -13.89 4.74 8.08
N VAL A 282 -12.61 5.06 8.34
CA VAL A 282 -12.20 5.87 9.50
C VAL A 282 -12.68 7.32 9.36
N TYR A 283 -12.70 7.86 8.14
CA TYR A 283 -13.02 9.26 7.89
C TYR A 283 -14.41 9.39 7.29
N GLU A 284 -15.27 10.18 7.91
CA GLU A 284 -16.61 10.48 7.43
C GLU A 284 -16.92 11.97 7.58
N PHE A 285 -17.52 12.58 6.56
CA PHE A 285 -18.00 13.96 6.64
C PHE A 285 -19.47 13.98 7.04
N VAL A 286 -19.74 14.30 8.30
CA VAL A 286 -21.10 14.31 8.86
C VAL A 286 -21.64 15.75 8.90
N PRO A 287 -22.96 15.96 8.74
CA PRO A 287 -23.56 17.29 8.90
C PRO A 287 -23.24 17.90 10.28
N MET A 288 -23.04 19.21 10.34
CA MET A 288 -22.91 19.92 11.61
C MET A 288 -24.26 19.96 12.35
N GLU A 289 -24.23 19.87 13.68
CA GLU A 289 -25.44 19.93 14.52
C GLU A 289 -26.08 21.33 14.55
N SER A 290 -25.26 22.38 14.36
CA SER A 290 -25.70 23.77 14.31
C SER A 290 -25.13 24.46 13.06
N GLY A 291 -26.02 24.94 12.19
CA GLY A 291 -25.68 25.68 10.97
C GLY A 291 -25.54 24.81 9.72
N ASP A 292 -25.16 25.45 8.61
CA ASP A 292 -24.94 24.79 7.33
C ASP A 292 -23.47 24.34 7.20
N GLY A 293 -23.25 23.07 6.87
CA GLY A 293 -21.92 22.53 6.59
C GLY A 293 -21.70 21.10 7.07
N GLN A 294 -20.49 20.60 6.84
CA GLN A 294 -20.05 19.28 7.30
C GLN A 294 -18.84 19.42 8.21
N ARG A 295 -18.69 18.50 9.17
CA ARG A 295 -17.48 18.30 9.96
C ARG A 295 -16.87 16.94 9.64
N LEU A 296 -15.55 16.83 9.73
CA LEU A 296 -14.90 15.53 9.69
C LEU A 296 -15.13 14.80 11.02
N GLN A 297 -15.50 13.53 10.94
CA GLN A 297 -15.51 12.59 12.06
C GLN A 297 -14.44 11.52 11.81
N ILE A 298 -13.60 11.28 12.82
CA ILE A 298 -12.55 10.26 12.79
C ILE A 298 -12.97 9.10 13.70
N ASN A 299 -13.40 8.01 13.07
CA ASN A 299 -13.73 6.73 13.71
C ASN A 299 -12.44 5.90 13.88
N ALA A 300 -11.53 6.37 14.74
CA ALA A 300 -10.17 5.81 14.90
C ALA A 300 -10.15 4.32 15.27
N GLN A 301 -11.19 3.83 15.95
CA GLN A 301 -11.36 2.42 16.34
C GLN A 301 -11.38 1.45 15.15
N ASN A 302 -11.83 1.92 13.97
CA ASN A 302 -11.87 1.12 12.75
C ASN A 302 -10.52 1.00 12.05
N CYS A 303 -9.50 1.75 12.49
CA CYS A 303 -8.24 1.83 11.76
C CYS A 303 -7.57 0.47 11.62
N ILE A 304 -7.18 0.08 10.41
CA ILE A 304 -6.42 -1.15 10.16
C ILE A 304 -4.93 -0.89 9.93
N HIS A 305 -4.47 0.28 10.36
CA HIS A 305 -3.09 0.74 10.40
C HIS A 305 -2.40 0.82 9.04
N CYS A 306 -3.15 0.74 7.93
CA CYS A 306 -2.65 0.61 6.55
C CYS A 306 -1.66 1.69 6.08
N LYS A 307 -1.61 2.85 6.74
CA LYS A 307 -0.83 4.07 6.43
C LYS A 307 -1.25 4.85 5.17
N THR A 308 -2.25 4.41 4.43
CA THR A 308 -2.70 5.08 3.20
C THR A 308 -3.06 6.55 3.40
N CYS A 309 -3.73 6.91 4.50
CA CYS A 309 -4.16 8.28 4.78
C CYS A 309 -3.01 9.27 4.96
N ASP A 310 -1.95 8.82 5.63
CA ASP A 310 -0.71 9.59 5.83
C ASP A 310 0.00 9.85 4.48
N ILE A 311 -0.05 8.86 3.58
CA ILE A 311 0.59 8.92 2.26
C ILE A 311 -0.22 9.73 1.24
N LYS A 312 -1.55 9.59 1.24
CA LYS A 312 -2.42 10.04 0.12
C LYS A 312 -3.17 11.34 0.39
N ASP A 313 -3.24 11.82 1.63
CA ASP A 313 -3.89 13.10 1.94
C ASP A 313 -3.26 14.24 1.11
N PRO A 314 -4.01 14.87 0.18
CA PRO A 314 -3.46 15.89 -0.72
C PRO A 314 -2.88 17.10 0.02
N SER A 315 -3.32 17.34 1.25
CA SER A 315 -2.86 18.44 2.09
C SER A 315 -1.72 18.05 3.03
N GLN A 316 -1.33 16.77 3.11
CA GLN A 316 -0.34 16.25 4.07
C GLN A 316 -0.59 16.73 5.51
N ASN A 317 -1.87 16.78 5.88
CA ASN A 317 -2.38 17.25 7.16
C ASN A 317 -2.51 16.11 8.17
N ILE A 318 -2.84 14.90 7.69
CA ILE A 318 -2.90 13.70 8.52
C ILE A 318 -1.48 13.24 8.88
N ASN A 319 -1.27 12.94 10.16
CA ASN A 319 -0.07 12.28 10.69
C ASN A 319 -0.49 11.06 11.51
N TRP A 320 -0.18 9.87 10.99
CA TRP A 320 -0.45 8.61 11.67
C TRP A 320 0.61 8.40 12.76
N VAL A 321 0.15 8.20 13.99
CA VAL A 321 0.99 7.74 15.10
C VAL A 321 0.51 6.38 15.59
N VAL A 322 1.33 5.72 16.41
CA VAL A 322 0.92 4.46 17.03
C VAL A 322 -0.17 4.73 18.08
N PRO A 323 -1.28 3.96 18.09
CA PRO A 323 -2.19 3.93 19.23
C PRO A 323 -1.56 3.16 20.41
N GLU A 324 -2.33 2.98 21.48
CA GLU A 324 -1.93 2.06 22.55
C GLU A 324 -1.59 0.66 22.03
N GLY A 325 -0.57 0.05 22.63
CA GLY A 325 -0.07 -1.27 22.23
C GLY A 325 -1.15 -2.35 22.34
N GLY A 326 -1.29 -3.16 21.29
CA GLY A 326 -2.31 -4.21 21.19
C GLY A 326 -3.56 -3.80 20.40
N GLY A 327 -3.79 -2.51 20.15
CA GLY A 327 -4.82 -2.05 19.23
C GLY A 327 -4.45 -2.32 17.76
N GLY A 328 -5.46 -2.52 16.91
CA GLY A 328 -5.31 -2.73 15.47
C GLY A 328 -5.85 -4.08 14.99
N PRO A 329 -5.53 -4.47 13.74
CA PRO A 329 -6.03 -5.70 13.12
C PRO A 329 -5.62 -6.98 13.85
N ALA A 330 -6.53 -7.95 13.90
CA ALA A 330 -6.28 -9.30 14.39
C ALA A 330 -6.20 -10.29 13.21
N TYR A 331 -5.26 -10.03 12.29
CA TYR A 331 -5.08 -10.87 11.11
C TYR A 331 -4.58 -12.28 11.48
N ASN A 332 -5.23 -13.30 10.93
CA ASN A 332 -4.81 -14.70 11.05
C ASN A 332 -4.55 -15.28 9.65
N GLY A 333 -3.28 -15.61 9.36
CA GLY A 333 -2.88 -16.18 8.07
C GLY A 333 -3.01 -15.23 6.87
N MET A 334 -2.82 -13.92 7.09
CA MET A 334 -2.82 -12.87 6.04
C MET A 334 -1.42 -12.33 5.76
#